data_AF-A0A955TG99-F1
#
_entry.id   AF-A0A955TG99-F1
#
_cell.length_a   1.000
_cell.length_b   1.000
_cell.length_c   1.000
_cell.angle_alpha   90.00
_cell.angle_beta   90.00
_cell.angle_gamma   90.00
#
_symmetry.space_group_name_H-M   'P 1'
#
loop_
_entity.id
_entity.type
_entity.pdbx_description
1 polymer ?
#
loop_
_entity_poly.entity_id
_entity_poly.type
_entity_poly.pdbx_seq_one_letter_code
_entity_poly.pdbx_strand_id
1 'polypeptide(L)'
;GYGKEFLDWYLIPMGAAIWSADPAQMWAMPAQFFIRFFHNHGMLNINDRPTWYVIRKGSQTYVKKLTASFRDRIRTNTPVERITRNRDYVTVTSAQGSSERFDTVFIATHGNQALRLLSDATALEEEVLGPMATQNNEAVLHTDAGMLPTRRQAWAAWNYHIPVHTQNRVAVTYNLNILQGLRAPVQFCVTLNNSRDISPAKILKRMIYAHPIFSIPSVHAQQRQAEINGPNRTYFCGAYWRYGFHEDGVVSALNALEHFKRTTHHAELPLPRTDTASAV
;
A
#
# COMPACT_ATOMS: atom_id res chain seq x y z
N GLY A 1 17.01 13.80 27.06
CA GLY A 1 16.31 12.99 26.03
C GLY A 1 14.85 12.84 26.41
N TYR A 2 14.02 12.26 25.54
CA TYR A 2 12.62 11.95 25.86
C TYR A 2 12.52 10.78 26.86
N GLY A 3 11.47 10.77 27.70
CA GLY A 3 11.22 9.73 28.70
C GLY A 3 10.68 8.42 28.11
N LYS A 4 10.81 7.32 28.87
CA LYS A 4 10.40 5.98 28.42
C LYS A 4 8.90 5.88 28.17
N GLU A 5 8.10 6.53 29.00
CA GLU A 5 6.64 6.58 28.90
C GLU A 5 6.20 7.25 27.60
N PHE A 6 6.87 8.33 27.20
CA PHE A 6 6.60 8.97 25.92
C PHE A 6 6.91 8.04 24.74
N LEU A 7 8.03 7.32 24.80
CA LEU A 7 8.41 6.37 23.75
C LEU A 7 7.41 5.21 23.66
N ASP A 8 7.14 4.57 24.80
CA ASP A 8 6.39 3.31 24.86
C ASP A 8 4.87 3.52 24.75
N TRP A 9 4.33 4.67 25.20
CA TRP A 9 2.88 4.90 25.23
C TRP A 9 2.37 5.88 24.18
N TYR A 10 3.26 6.65 23.55
CA TYR A 10 2.86 7.61 22.51
C TYR A 10 3.58 7.36 21.19
N LEU A 11 4.91 7.45 21.16
CA LEU A 11 5.67 7.46 19.92
C LEU A 11 5.57 6.14 19.15
N ILE A 12 5.90 5.03 19.82
CA ILE A 12 5.90 3.69 19.22
C ILE A 12 4.47 3.23 18.89
N PRO A 13 3.47 3.34 19.80
CA PRO A 13 2.10 2.96 19.47
C PRO A 13 1.51 3.72 18.28
N MET A 14 1.77 5.02 18.20
CA MET A 14 1.26 5.82 17.09
C MET A 14 1.92 5.46 15.77
N GLY A 15 3.25 5.32 15.75
CA GLY A 15 3.95 4.85 14.56
C GLY A 15 3.45 3.47 14.10
N ALA A 16 3.39 2.51 15.03
CA ALA A 16 2.95 1.16 14.73
C ALA A 16 1.51 1.13 14.19
N ALA A 17 0.62 1.99 14.71
CA ALA A 17 -0.74 2.12 14.21
C ALA A 17 -0.79 2.69 12.78
N ILE A 18 -0.01 3.72 12.49
CA ILE A 18 0.03 4.40 11.18
C ILE A 18 0.48 3.43 10.08
N TRP A 19 1.56 2.69 10.32
CA TRP A 19 2.18 1.83 9.31
C TRP A 19 1.79 0.35 9.44
N SER A 20 0.91 0.01 10.39
CA SER A 20 0.56 -1.38 10.71
C SER A 20 1.80 -2.26 10.94
N ALA A 21 2.83 -1.68 11.56
CA ALA A 21 4.15 -2.28 11.71
C ALA A 21 4.28 -3.01 13.05
N ASP A 22 5.27 -3.91 13.15
CA ASP A 22 5.70 -4.38 14.47
C ASP A 22 6.27 -3.19 15.28
N PRO A 23 5.84 -2.98 16.54
CA PRO A 23 6.48 -2.00 17.43
C PRO A 23 8.02 -2.07 17.44
N ALA A 24 8.60 -3.27 17.35
CA ALA A 24 10.05 -3.44 17.28
C ALA A 24 10.66 -2.89 15.98
N GLN A 25 9.96 -3.00 14.86
CA GLN A 25 10.40 -2.45 13.57
C GLN A 25 10.45 -0.92 13.57
N MET A 26 9.75 -0.26 14.50
CA MET A 26 9.78 1.19 14.59
C MET A 26 11.16 1.75 14.92
N TRP A 27 12.00 0.95 15.59
CA TRP A 27 13.40 1.29 15.84
C TRP A 27 14.30 1.21 14.60
N ALA A 28 13.88 0.46 13.57
CA ALA A 28 14.62 0.34 12.31
C ALA A 28 14.26 1.44 11.29
N MET A 29 13.21 2.22 11.57
CA MET A 29 12.77 3.32 10.71
C MET A 29 13.68 4.55 10.89
N PRO A 30 14.12 5.22 9.81
CA PRO A 30 14.90 6.45 9.93
C PRO A 30 14.12 7.52 10.69
N ALA A 31 14.73 8.09 11.74
CA ALA A 31 14.10 9.13 12.56
C ALA A 31 13.65 10.34 11.72
N GLN A 32 14.44 10.77 10.74
CA GLN A 32 14.08 11.87 9.85
C GLN A 32 12.82 11.58 9.03
N PHE A 33 12.66 10.34 8.54
CA PHE A 33 11.48 9.90 7.79
C PHE A 33 10.24 9.94 8.69
N PHE A 34 10.34 9.37 9.89
CA PHE A 34 9.27 9.36 10.89
C PHE A 34 8.85 10.78 11.29
N ILE A 35 9.81 11.62 11.69
CA ILE A 35 9.55 12.99 12.17
C ILE A 35 8.96 13.84 11.05
N ARG A 36 9.47 13.72 9.82
CA ARG A 36 8.93 14.44 8.66
C ARG A 36 7.48 14.04 8.40
N PHE A 37 7.14 12.75 8.50
CA PHE A 37 5.76 12.30 8.37
C PHE A 37 4.87 12.96 9.43
N PHE A 38 5.28 12.90 10.70
CA PHE A 38 4.51 13.48 11.80
C PHE A 38 4.30 14.98 11.64
N HIS A 39 5.34 15.69 11.20
CA HIS A 39 5.27 17.12 10.92
C HIS A 39 4.27 17.43 9.80
N ASN A 40 4.40 16.72 8.66
CA ASN A 40 3.54 16.94 7.49
C ASN A 40 2.06 16.63 7.76
N HIS A 41 1.77 15.75 8.72
CA HIS A 41 0.40 15.31 9.06
C HIS A 41 -0.13 15.95 10.35
N GLY A 42 0.55 16.97 10.89
CA GLY A 42 0.12 17.69 12.08
C GLY A 42 0.10 16.84 13.36
N MET A 43 0.78 15.70 13.38
CA MET A 43 0.84 14.78 14.53
C MET A 43 1.84 15.23 15.60
N LEU A 44 2.63 16.27 15.32
CA LEU A 44 3.43 16.98 16.32
C LEU A 44 2.63 18.07 17.05
N ASN A 45 1.41 18.37 16.60
CA ASN A 45 0.58 19.43 17.17
C ASN A 45 -0.41 18.86 18.19
N ILE A 46 -0.50 19.54 19.34
CA ILE A 46 -1.50 19.23 20.37
C ILE A 46 -2.86 19.86 20.00
N ASN A 47 -2.84 21.07 19.44
CA ASN A 47 -4.01 21.83 18.98
C ASN A 47 -4.06 21.87 17.43
N ASP A 48 -5.19 22.30 16.86
CA ASP A 48 -5.36 22.56 15.42
C ASP A 48 -4.95 21.38 14.51
N ARG A 49 -5.37 20.18 14.89
CA ARG A 49 -5.07 18.97 14.13
C ARG A 49 -5.79 18.98 12.78
N PRO A 50 -5.14 18.49 11.70
CA PRO A 50 -5.77 18.38 10.40
C PRO A 50 -7.06 17.56 10.46
N THR A 51 -8.09 18.03 9.74
CA THR A 51 -9.32 17.28 9.58
C THR A 51 -9.11 16.17 8.56
N TRP A 52 -9.35 14.92 8.97
CA TRP A 52 -9.32 13.76 8.09
C TRP A 52 -10.65 13.62 7.35
N TYR A 53 -10.59 13.45 6.03
CA TYR A 53 -11.75 13.29 5.18
C TYR A 53 -11.89 11.86 4.68
N VAL A 54 -13.13 11.41 4.51
CA VAL A 54 -13.46 10.14 3.86
C VAL A 54 -14.25 10.39 2.59
N ILE A 55 -14.03 9.53 1.59
CA ILE A 55 -14.88 9.52 0.40
C ILE A 55 -16.23 8.92 0.78
N ARG A 56 -17.30 9.70 0.62
CA ARG A 56 -18.67 9.21 0.82
C ARG A 56 -18.89 7.97 -0.06
N LYS A 57 -19.51 6.93 0.52
CA LYS A 57 -19.71 5.60 -0.10
C LYS A 57 -18.42 4.79 -0.33
N GLY A 58 -17.30 5.22 0.23
CA GLY A 58 -16.03 4.49 0.26
C GLY A 58 -15.19 4.64 -1.01
N SER A 59 -13.98 4.07 -0.96
CA SER A 59 -12.96 4.13 -2.02
C SER A 59 -13.42 3.57 -3.36
N GLN A 60 -14.32 2.58 -3.35
CA GLN A 60 -14.96 2.03 -4.56
C GLN A 60 -15.56 3.14 -5.46
N THR A 61 -15.96 4.26 -4.89
CA THR A 61 -16.55 5.39 -5.62
C THR A 61 -15.56 6.02 -6.59
N TYR A 62 -14.34 6.32 -6.12
CA TYR A 62 -13.33 6.91 -7.01
C TYR A 62 -12.74 5.84 -7.94
N VAL A 63 -12.59 4.60 -7.49
CA VAL A 63 -12.13 3.50 -8.35
C VAL A 63 -13.08 3.31 -9.53
N LYS A 64 -14.40 3.24 -9.29
CA LYS A 64 -15.42 3.11 -10.34
C LYS A 64 -15.34 4.22 -11.38
N LYS A 65 -15.07 5.46 -10.94
CA LYS A 65 -14.92 6.63 -11.83
C LYS A 65 -13.62 6.58 -12.61
N LEU A 66 -12.50 6.32 -11.93
CA LEU A 66 -11.16 6.27 -12.51
C LEU A 66 -11.06 5.18 -13.59
N THR A 67 -11.67 4.03 -13.36
CA THR A 67 -11.59 2.88 -14.27
C THR A 67 -12.66 2.86 -15.35
N ALA A 68 -13.54 3.86 -15.41
CA ALA A 68 -14.74 3.80 -16.25
C ALA A 68 -14.39 3.62 -17.74
N SER A 69 -13.39 4.34 -18.26
CA SER A 69 -13.02 4.33 -19.68
C SER A 69 -12.27 3.08 -20.15
N PHE A 70 -11.77 2.25 -19.22
CA PHE A 70 -11.00 1.05 -19.54
C PHE A 70 -11.47 -0.17 -18.73
N ARG A 71 -12.71 -0.14 -18.22
CA ARG A 71 -13.28 -1.19 -17.38
C ARG A 71 -13.19 -2.56 -18.03
N ASP A 72 -13.51 -2.65 -19.31
CA ASP A 72 -13.54 -3.92 -20.06
C ASP A 72 -12.13 -4.48 -20.31
N ARG A 73 -11.09 -3.68 -20.07
CA ARG A 73 -9.69 -4.11 -20.12
C ARG A 73 -9.15 -4.58 -18.77
N ILE A 74 -9.92 -4.46 -17.69
CA ILE A 74 -9.51 -4.90 -16.35
C ILE A 74 -9.82 -6.38 -16.19
N ARG A 75 -8.78 -7.18 -15.95
CA ARG A 75 -8.90 -8.63 -15.71
C ARG A 75 -8.73 -8.93 -14.23
N THR A 76 -9.85 -9.21 -13.54
CA THR A 76 -9.84 -9.64 -12.14
C THR A 76 -9.62 -11.13 -12.02
N ASN A 77 -9.07 -11.60 -10.90
CA ASN A 77 -8.74 -13.01 -10.67
C ASN A 77 -7.71 -13.59 -11.67
N THR A 78 -6.96 -12.73 -12.35
CA THR A 78 -5.90 -13.09 -13.31
C THR A 78 -4.55 -12.70 -12.74
N PRO A 79 -4.02 -13.42 -11.72
CA PRO A 79 -2.72 -13.11 -11.17
C PRO A 79 -1.64 -13.30 -12.25
N VAL A 80 -0.80 -12.27 -12.42
CA VAL A 80 0.43 -12.39 -13.20
C VAL A 80 1.38 -13.29 -12.42
N GLU A 81 1.92 -14.30 -13.09
CA GLU A 81 2.91 -15.22 -12.53
C GLU A 81 4.32 -14.84 -12.95
N ARG A 82 4.48 -14.38 -14.20
CA ARG A 82 5.80 -14.10 -14.77
C ARG A 82 5.75 -12.98 -15.80
N ILE A 83 6.80 -12.17 -15.80
CA ILE A 83 7.10 -11.12 -16.75
C ILE A 83 8.46 -11.46 -17.36
N THR A 84 8.49 -11.66 -18.67
CA THR A 84 9.71 -11.94 -19.44
C THR A 84 9.95 -10.82 -20.42
N ARG A 85 11.12 -10.19 -20.30
CA ARG A 85 11.47 -8.99 -21.06
C ARG A 85 12.38 -9.39 -22.21
N ASN A 86 11.95 -9.07 -23.42
CA ASN A 86 12.70 -9.31 -24.65
C ASN A 86 13.18 -7.97 -25.21
N ARG A 87 14.04 -8.03 -26.23
CA ARG A 87 14.59 -6.84 -26.90
C ARG A 87 13.50 -5.84 -27.33
N ASP A 88 12.44 -6.35 -27.97
CA ASP A 88 11.44 -5.51 -28.64
C ASP A 88 10.06 -5.51 -27.97
N TYR A 89 9.84 -6.38 -26.97
CA TYR A 89 8.53 -6.53 -26.32
C TYR A 89 8.69 -7.17 -24.94
N VAL A 90 7.64 -7.08 -24.13
CA VAL A 90 7.50 -7.76 -22.84
C VAL A 90 6.37 -8.78 -22.95
N THR A 91 6.61 -9.99 -22.45
CA THR A 91 5.58 -11.03 -22.30
C THR A 91 5.10 -11.07 -20.86
N VAL A 92 3.79 -10.95 -20.66
CA VAL A 92 3.15 -11.12 -19.35
C VAL A 92 2.40 -12.45 -19.36
N THR A 93 2.80 -13.36 -18.47
CA THR A 93 2.19 -14.68 -18.29
C THR A 93 1.32 -14.67 -17.03
N SER A 94 0.05 -15.05 -17.18
CA SER A 94 -0.84 -15.26 -16.05
C SER A 94 -0.72 -16.68 -15.50
N ALA A 95 -1.07 -16.89 -14.23
CA ALA A 95 -1.13 -18.24 -13.62
C ALA A 95 -2.19 -19.15 -14.26
N GLN A 96 -3.05 -18.61 -15.14
CA GLN A 96 -4.02 -19.37 -15.91
C GLN A 96 -3.43 -19.91 -17.23
N GLY A 97 -2.13 -19.69 -17.47
CA GLY A 97 -1.40 -20.14 -18.65
C GLY A 97 -1.48 -19.19 -19.85
N SER A 98 -2.27 -18.11 -19.78
CA SER A 98 -2.35 -17.13 -20.86
C SER A 98 -1.09 -16.25 -20.89
N SER A 99 -0.53 -16.04 -22.08
CA SER A 99 0.60 -15.13 -22.31
C SER A 99 0.22 -14.05 -23.30
N GLU A 100 0.53 -12.80 -22.98
CA GLU A 100 0.25 -11.65 -23.85
C GLU A 100 1.51 -10.80 -24.01
N ARG A 101 1.64 -10.17 -25.19
CA ARG A 101 2.78 -9.31 -25.54
C ARG A 101 2.39 -7.84 -25.45
N PHE A 102 3.31 -7.04 -24.92
CA PHE A 102 3.18 -5.59 -24.76
C PHE A 102 4.48 -4.91 -25.16
N ASP A 103 4.42 -3.65 -25.59
CA ASP A 103 5.63 -2.86 -25.88
C ASP A 103 6.36 -2.42 -24.61
N THR A 104 5.63 -2.27 -23.51
CA THR A 104 6.09 -1.77 -22.21
C THR A 104 5.17 -2.26 -21.11
N VAL A 105 5.71 -2.47 -19.90
CA VAL A 105 4.94 -2.86 -18.71
C VAL A 105 5.12 -1.86 -17.57
N PHE A 106 4.02 -1.54 -16.89
CA PHE A 106 4.02 -0.83 -15.61
C PHE A 106 3.63 -1.81 -14.50
N ILE A 107 4.51 -1.99 -13.52
CA ILE A 107 4.32 -2.89 -12.40
C ILE A 107 3.90 -2.05 -11.19
N ALA A 108 2.63 -2.19 -10.81
CA ALA A 108 2.00 -1.49 -9.69
C ALA A 108 1.79 -2.38 -8.45
N THR A 109 2.55 -3.48 -8.34
CA THR A 109 2.59 -4.37 -7.17
C THR A 109 3.68 -3.94 -6.19
N HIS A 110 3.73 -4.51 -4.97
CA HIS A 110 4.84 -4.23 -4.04
C HIS A 110 6.22 -4.57 -4.64
N GLY A 111 7.28 -3.88 -4.21
CA GLY A 111 8.64 -4.05 -4.77
C GLY A 111 9.15 -5.49 -4.71
N ASN A 112 9.04 -6.14 -3.56
CA ASN A 112 9.40 -7.56 -3.43
C ASN A 112 8.55 -8.50 -4.30
N GLN A 113 7.29 -8.15 -4.58
CA GLN A 113 6.43 -8.89 -5.50
C GLN A 113 6.86 -8.65 -6.94
N ALA A 114 7.18 -7.41 -7.30
CA ALA A 114 7.69 -7.06 -8.63
C ALA A 114 8.94 -7.89 -8.98
N LEU A 115 9.90 -8.01 -8.05
CA LEU A 115 11.09 -8.86 -8.25
C LEU A 115 10.74 -10.31 -8.54
N ARG A 116 9.79 -10.89 -7.80
CA ARG A 116 9.35 -12.29 -8.03
C ARG A 116 8.65 -12.49 -9.38
N LEU A 117 8.05 -11.45 -9.93
CA LEU A 117 7.39 -11.51 -11.23
C LEU A 117 8.41 -11.47 -12.37
N LEU A 118 9.56 -10.82 -12.20
CA LEU A 118 10.58 -10.69 -13.25
C LEU A 118 11.39 -11.99 -13.38
N SER A 119 11.45 -12.56 -14.59
CA SER A 119 12.28 -13.75 -14.84
C SER A 119 13.78 -13.46 -14.92
N ASP A 120 14.13 -12.19 -15.09
CA ASP A 120 15.45 -11.70 -15.47
C ASP A 120 15.81 -10.44 -14.67
N ALA A 121 15.37 -10.34 -13.40
CA ALA A 121 15.66 -9.19 -12.55
C ALA A 121 17.16 -8.85 -12.58
N THR A 122 17.48 -7.59 -12.88
CA THR A 122 18.87 -7.12 -12.93
C THR A 122 19.40 -6.90 -11.51
N ALA A 123 20.72 -6.92 -11.34
CA ALA A 123 21.34 -6.63 -10.05
C ALA A 123 20.90 -5.26 -9.48
N LEU A 124 20.73 -4.25 -10.35
CA LEU A 124 20.25 -2.93 -9.95
C LEU A 124 18.78 -2.97 -9.48
N GLU A 125 17.93 -3.74 -10.15
CA GLU A 125 16.54 -3.93 -9.72
C GLU A 125 16.46 -4.65 -8.38
N GLU A 126 17.27 -5.68 -8.16
CA GLU A 126 17.36 -6.37 -6.88
C GLU A 126 17.85 -5.44 -5.76
N GLU A 127 18.86 -4.61 -6.04
CA GLU A 127 19.39 -3.63 -5.10
C GLU A 127 18.35 -2.58 -4.69
N VAL A 128 17.55 -2.10 -5.65
CA VAL A 128 16.54 -1.05 -5.41
C VAL A 128 15.24 -1.62 -4.85
N LEU A 129 14.71 -2.71 -5.39
CA LEU A 129 13.41 -3.27 -4.99
C LEU A 129 13.51 -4.26 -3.81
N GLY A 130 14.67 -4.90 -3.62
CA GLY A 130 14.89 -5.89 -2.56
C GLY A 130 14.64 -5.37 -1.15
N PRO A 131 15.14 -4.16 -0.80
CA PRO A 131 14.88 -3.54 0.49
C PRO A 131 13.39 -3.20 0.77
N MET A 132 12.53 -3.18 -0.25
CA MET A 132 11.12 -2.80 -0.13
C MET A 132 10.25 -3.97 0.33
N ALA A 133 10.55 -4.45 1.53
CA ALA A 133 9.86 -5.55 2.17
C ALA A 133 8.43 -5.19 2.58
N THR A 134 7.61 -6.22 2.79
CA THR A 134 6.24 -6.10 3.27
C THR A 134 5.98 -7.04 4.43
N GLN A 135 5.08 -6.63 5.32
CA GLN A 135 4.56 -7.44 6.41
C GLN A 135 3.09 -7.77 6.15
N ASN A 136 2.74 -9.05 6.27
CA ASN A 136 1.34 -9.46 6.29
C ASN A 136 0.70 -9.12 7.64
N ASN A 137 -0.42 -8.41 7.57
CA ASN A 137 -1.29 -8.08 8.68
C ASN A 137 -2.69 -8.66 8.44
N GLU A 138 -3.26 -9.30 9.45
CA GLU A 138 -4.64 -9.74 9.43
C GLU A 138 -5.55 -8.56 9.75
N ALA A 139 -6.56 -8.34 8.91
CA ALA A 139 -7.66 -7.41 9.18
C ALA A 139 -8.97 -8.18 9.28
N VAL A 140 -9.62 -8.06 10.44
CA VAL A 140 -10.91 -8.70 10.71
C VAL A 140 -11.99 -7.64 10.79
N LEU A 141 -13.01 -7.75 9.93
CA LEU A 141 -14.25 -6.97 10.02
C LEU A 141 -15.22 -7.71 10.96
N HIS A 142 -15.70 -7.03 12.00
CA HIS A 142 -16.58 -7.61 13.02
C HIS A 142 -17.52 -6.57 13.63
N THR A 143 -18.49 -7.04 14.42
CA THR A 143 -19.41 -6.19 15.21
C THR A 143 -19.16 -6.22 16.71
N ASP A 144 -18.03 -6.80 17.12
CA ASP A 144 -17.67 -6.91 18.54
C ASP A 144 -17.20 -5.59 19.16
N ALA A 145 -18.13 -4.87 19.78
CA ALA A 145 -17.83 -3.64 20.52
C ALA A 145 -16.96 -3.88 21.77
N GLY A 146 -16.74 -5.13 22.20
CA GLY A 146 -15.80 -5.47 23.28
C GLY A 146 -14.34 -5.14 22.94
N MET A 147 -14.03 -4.97 21.65
CA MET A 147 -12.70 -4.54 21.18
C MET A 147 -12.48 -3.02 21.28
N LEU A 148 -13.48 -2.25 21.72
CA LEU A 148 -13.36 -0.82 21.96
C LEU A 148 -13.12 -0.55 23.46
N PRO A 149 -12.58 0.63 23.84
CA PRO A 149 -12.40 0.96 25.25
C PRO A 149 -13.67 0.80 26.07
N THR A 150 -13.57 0.26 27.30
CA THR A 150 -14.71 0.09 28.22
C THR A 150 -15.44 1.41 28.46
N ARG A 151 -14.69 2.51 28.55
CA ARG A 151 -15.25 3.87 28.68
C ARG A 151 -15.61 4.41 27.30
N ARG A 152 -16.90 4.57 27.02
CA ARG A 152 -17.41 5.11 25.75
C ARG A 152 -16.85 6.48 25.38
N GLN A 153 -16.56 7.32 26.37
CA GLN A 153 -15.94 8.64 26.14
C GLN A 153 -14.53 8.55 25.53
N ALA A 154 -13.85 7.40 25.67
CA ALA A 154 -12.54 7.16 25.10
C ALA A 154 -12.59 6.50 23.71
N TRP A 155 -13.80 6.29 23.15
CA TRP A 155 -13.92 5.71 21.81
C TRP A 155 -13.37 6.68 20.77
N ALA A 156 -12.34 6.22 20.05
CA ALA A 156 -11.76 6.94 18.95
C ALA A 156 -12.00 6.22 17.63
N ALA A 157 -11.74 6.90 16.51
CA ALA A 157 -11.72 6.26 15.21
C ALA A 157 -10.67 5.14 15.15
N TRP A 158 -9.56 5.28 15.88
CA TRP A 158 -8.44 4.34 15.96
C TRP A 158 -8.16 4.05 17.44
N ASN A 159 -8.22 2.79 17.85
CA ASN A 159 -8.04 2.39 19.26
C ASN A 159 -6.88 1.40 19.33
N TYR A 160 -5.76 1.84 19.88
CA TYR A 160 -4.56 1.01 20.03
C TYR A 160 -4.71 0.05 21.21
N HIS A 161 -4.27 -1.20 21.03
CA HIS A 161 -4.21 -2.18 22.10
C HIS A 161 -2.76 -2.37 22.53
N ILE A 162 -2.49 -2.29 23.83
CA ILE A 162 -1.22 -2.73 24.42
C ILE A 162 -1.47 -4.14 24.96
N PRO A 163 -1.11 -5.21 24.21
CA PRO A 163 -1.42 -6.56 24.61
C PRO A 163 -0.53 -6.98 25.77
N VAL A 164 -1.07 -7.82 26.67
CA VAL A 164 -0.33 -8.33 27.84
C VAL A 164 0.86 -9.22 27.43
N HIS A 165 0.76 -9.87 26.26
CA HIS A 165 1.83 -10.67 25.69
C HIS A 165 2.44 -9.94 24.50
N THR A 166 3.78 -9.98 24.40
CA THR A 166 4.51 -9.52 23.22
C THR A 166 4.00 -10.23 21.98
N GLN A 167 3.67 -9.45 20.96
CA GLN A 167 3.30 -9.94 19.63
C GLN A 167 4.08 -9.14 18.59
N ASN A 168 4.50 -9.81 17.52
CA ASN A 168 5.35 -9.22 16.48
C ASN A 168 4.56 -8.35 15.48
N ARG A 169 3.41 -7.80 15.89
CA ARG A 169 2.51 -7.01 15.04
C ARG A 169 1.70 -6.03 15.89
N VAL A 170 1.34 -4.88 15.32
CA VAL A 170 0.44 -3.93 15.97
C VAL A 170 -0.95 -4.54 16.17
N ALA A 171 -1.59 -4.24 17.30
CA ALA A 171 -3.03 -4.44 17.48
C ALA A 171 -3.76 -3.10 17.54
N VAL A 172 -4.67 -2.89 16.58
CA VAL A 172 -5.48 -1.66 16.49
C VAL A 172 -6.89 -2.02 16.09
N THR A 173 -7.88 -1.42 16.75
CA THR A 173 -9.29 -1.47 16.33
C THR A 173 -9.75 -0.13 15.77
N TYR A 174 -10.12 -0.12 14.50
CA TYR A 174 -10.79 0.99 13.86
C TYR A 174 -12.29 0.94 14.14
N ASN A 175 -12.85 1.99 14.74
CA ASN A 175 -14.30 2.15 14.83
C ASN A 175 -14.80 2.81 13.53
N LEU A 176 -15.41 2.02 12.64
CA LEU A 176 -15.86 2.50 11.34
C LEU A 176 -17.05 3.46 11.43
N ASN A 177 -17.86 3.37 12.50
CA ASN A 177 -18.95 4.31 12.72
C ASN A 177 -18.43 5.74 12.95
N ILE A 178 -17.35 5.88 13.72
CA ILE A 178 -16.69 7.17 13.91
C ILE A 178 -15.90 7.53 12.64
N LEU A 179 -15.05 6.62 12.16
CA LEU A 179 -14.11 6.88 11.07
C LEU A 179 -14.82 7.24 9.75
N GLN A 180 -15.92 6.57 9.42
CA GLN A 180 -16.64 6.76 8.17
C GLN A 180 -18.02 7.41 8.34
N GLY A 181 -18.41 7.77 9.57
CA GLY A 181 -19.71 8.36 9.87
C GLY A 181 -20.89 7.39 9.66
N LEU A 182 -20.69 6.08 9.85
CA LEU A 182 -21.75 5.08 9.65
C LEU A 182 -22.81 5.18 10.75
N ARG A 183 -24.07 5.33 10.34
CA ARG A 183 -25.24 5.24 11.23
C ARG A 183 -25.80 3.82 11.15
N ALA A 184 -25.63 3.06 12.22
CA ALA A 184 -26.07 1.66 12.30
C ALA A 184 -26.43 1.29 13.75
N PRO A 185 -27.29 0.28 13.96
CA PRO A 185 -27.64 -0.19 15.31
C PRO A 185 -26.49 -0.92 16.03
N VAL A 186 -25.43 -1.27 15.30
CA VAL A 186 -24.23 -1.93 15.80
C VAL A 186 -22.98 -1.11 15.48
N GLN A 187 -21.89 -1.38 16.20
CA GLN A 187 -20.57 -0.86 15.86
C GLN A 187 -19.92 -1.78 14.85
N PHE A 188 -19.52 -1.24 13.70
CA PHE A 188 -18.66 -1.92 12.75
C PHE A 188 -17.21 -1.59 13.09
N CYS A 189 -16.43 -2.63 13.32
CA CYS A 189 -15.03 -2.54 13.68
C CYS A 189 -14.17 -3.30 12.69
N VAL A 190 -12.98 -2.76 12.42
CA VAL A 190 -11.89 -3.51 11.80
C VAL A 190 -10.77 -3.62 12.82
N THR A 191 -10.41 -4.83 13.20
CA THR A 191 -9.27 -5.07 14.10
C THR A 191 -8.11 -5.67 13.34
N LEU A 192 -6.93 -5.10 13.53
CA LEU A 192 -5.67 -5.61 13.01
C LEU A 192 -5.00 -6.53 14.03
N ASN A 193 -4.59 -7.71 13.57
CA ASN A 193 -3.72 -8.68 14.25
C ASN A 193 -4.09 -9.07 15.69
N ASN A 194 -5.34 -8.84 16.12
CA ASN A 194 -5.82 -9.25 17.44
C ASN A 194 -7.12 -10.06 17.35
N SER A 195 -7.16 -11.01 16.40
CA SER A 195 -8.39 -11.72 16.12
C SER A 195 -8.78 -12.79 17.15
N ARG A 196 -7.84 -13.18 18.03
CA ARG A 196 -8.08 -14.08 19.16
C ARG A 196 -9.03 -13.50 20.21
N ASP A 197 -9.05 -12.17 20.34
CA ASP A 197 -9.85 -11.47 21.36
C ASP A 197 -11.25 -11.12 20.84
N ILE A 198 -11.51 -11.35 19.55
CA ILE A 198 -12.80 -11.07 18.91
C ILE A 198 -13.71 -12.28 19.11
N SER A 199 -14.94 -12.05 19.59
CA SER A 199 -15.97 -13.07 19.64
C SER A 199 -16.22 -13.68 18.24
N PRO A 200 -16.00 -15.00 18.03
CA PRO A 200 -16.11 -15.62 16.71
C PRO A 200 -17.48 -15.43 16.04
N ALA A 201 -18.55 -15.41 16.83
CA ALA A 201 -19.92 -15.21 16.35
C ALA A 201 -20.18 -13.80 15.79
N LYS A 202 -19.29 -12.83 16.07
CA LYS A 202 -19.42 -11.44 15.61
C LYS A 202 -18.51 -11.11 14.43
N ILE A 203 -17.75 -12.08 13.93
CA ILE A 203 -16.84 -11.92 12.81
C ILE A 203 -17.62 -11.97 11.49
N LEU A 204 -17.45 -10.94 10.66
CA LEU A 204 -18.09 -10.82 9.36
C LEU A 204 -17.15 -11.21 8.22
N LYS A 205 -15.86 -10.84 8.32
CA LYS A 205 -14.87 -11.13 7.28
C LYS A 205 -13.45 -11.10 7.83
N ARG A 206 -12.58 -11.95 7.29
CA ARG A 206 -11.12 -11.94 7.52
C ARG A 206 -10.40 -11.67 6.21
N MET A 207 -9.38 -10.84 6.25
CA MET A 207 -8.57 -10.44 5.09
C MET A 207 -7.11 -10.36 5.53
N ILE A 208 -6.19 -10.63 4.60
CA ILE A 208 -4.76 -10.42 4.81
C ILE A 208 -4.32 -9.28 3.89
N TYR A 209 -3.63 -8.30 4.47
CA TYR A 209 -3.05 -7.17 3.74
C TYR A 209 -1.54 -7.11 3.95
N ALA A 210 -0.80 -6.93 2.87
CA ALA A 210 0.63 -6.65 2.91
C ALA A 210 0.86 -5.14 3.10
N HIS A 211 1.56 -4.76 4.16
CA HIS A 211 1.93 -3.38 4.46
C HIS A 211 3.44 -3.17 4.23
N PRO A 212 3.89 -2.07 3.62
CA PRO A 212 5.31 -1.78 3.45
C PRO A 212 6.04 -1.65 4.79
N ILE A 213 7.27 -2.18 4.86
CA ILE A 213 8.19 -1.98 5.98
C ILE A 213 9.18 -0.88 5.59
N PHE A 214 9.29 0.14 6.41
CA PHE A 214 10.21 1.26 6.19
C PHE A 214 11.44 1.15 7.09
N SER A 215 12.51 0.57 6.55
CA SER A 215 13.86 0.53 7.12
C SER A 215 14.78 1.57 6.47
N ILE A 216 15.97 1.81 7.04
CA ILE A 216 17.01 2.65 6.42
C ILE A 216 17.29 2.25 4.96
N PRO A 217 17.57 0.97 4.63
CA PRO A 217 17.76 0.54 3.25
C PRO A 217 16.56 0.84 2.34
N SER A 218 15.33 0.60 2.82
CA SER A 218 14.14 0.83 1.99
C SER A 218 13.92 2.31 1.67
N VAL A 219 14.12 3.21 2.64
CA VAL A 219 13.93 4.66 2.46
C VAL A 219 15.02 5.24 1.55
N HIS A 220 16.25 4.72 1.63
CA HIS A 220 17.30 5.08 0.68
C HIS A 220 16.93 4.63 -0.75
N ALA A 221 16.45 3.39 -0.89
CA ALA A 221 16.05 2.85 -2.18
C ALA A 221 14.89 3.63 -2.83
N GLN A 222 14.00 4.26 -2.05
CA GLN A 222 12.93 5.10 -2.59
C GLN A 222 13.42 6.25 -3.49
N GLN A 223 14.62 6.78 -3.22
CA GLN A 223 15.20 7.87 -4.02
C GLN A 223 15.75 7.40 -5.38
N ARG A 224 15.78 6.09 -5.61
CA ARG A 224 16.41 5.44 -6.75
C ARG A 224 15.42 4.94 -7.80
N GLN A 225 14.15 5.34 -7.71
CA GLN A 225 13.09 4.94 -8.67
C GLN A 225 13.47 5.22 -10.13
N ALA A 226 14.12 6.36 -10.39
CA ALA A 226 14.53 6.77 -11.73
C ALA A 226 15.64 5.89 -12.32
N GLU A 227 16.45 5.22 -11.50
CA GLU A 227 17.53 4.34 -11.96
C GLU A 227 17.00 3.07 -12.65
N ILE A 228 15.81 2.60 -12.25
CA ILE A 228 15.23 1.33 -12.74
C ILE A 228 14.01 1.51 -13.65
N ASN A 229 13.49 2.72 -13.81
CA ASN A 229 12.34 2.99 -14.67
C ASN A 229 12.81 3.35 -16.09
N GLY A 230 12.44 2.51 -17.07
CA GLY A 230 12.86 2.69 -18.47
C GLY A 230 13.60 1.50 -19.04
N PRO A 231 14.72 1.08 -18.42
CA PRO A 231 15.45 -0.10 -18.84
C PRO A 231 14.52 -1.32 -18.99
N ASN A 232 14.80 -2.15 -20.00
CA ASN A 232 14.03 -3.36 -20.30
C ASN A 232 12.52 -3.12 -20.44
N ARG A 233 12.11 -1.92 -20.91
CA ARG A 233 10.69 -1.57 -21.17
C ARG A 233 9.80 -1.72 -19.93
N THR A 234 10.36 -1.49 -18.75
CA THR A 234 9.72 -1.74 -17.46
C THR A 234 9.71 -0.50 -16.58
N TYR A 235 8.59 -0.27 -15.92
CA TYR A 235 8.38 0.86 -15.01
C TYR A 235 7.71 0.37 -13.73
N PHE A 236 8.14 0.89 -12.59
CA PHE A 236 7.66 0.50 -11.27
C PHE A 236 6.99 1.70 -10.60
N CYS A 237 5.82 1.45 -10.00
CA CYS A 237 5.12 2.44 -9.21
C CYS A 237 4.33 1.79 -8.07
N GLY A 238 3.94 2.60 -7.08
CA GLY A 238 3.20 2.13 -5.92
C GLY A 238 3.50 2.93 -4.67
N ALA A 239 2.64 2.78 -3.66
CA ALA A 239 2.72 3.57 -2.44
C ALA A 239 4.02 3.36 -1.64
N TYR A 240 4.70 2.22 -1.85
CA TYR A 240 5.96 1.86 -1.20
C TYR A 240 7.15 2.75 -1.61
N TRP A 241 7.00 3.57 -2.66
CA TRP A 241 8.00 4.56 -3.05
C TRP A 241 8.06 5.79 -2.14
N ARG A 242 7.09 5.95 -1.22
CA ARG A 242 7.02 7.09 -0.29
C ARG A 242 6.50 6.63 1.09
N TYR A 243 5.41 7.18 1.64
CA TYR A 243 4.96 6.86 3.00
C TYR A 243 3.96 5.71 3.09
N GLY A 244 3.56 5.10 1.97
CA GLY A 244 2.64 3.97 1.94
C GLY A 244 1.15 4.33 1.84
N PHE A 245 0.80 5.59 1.56
CA PHE A 245 -0.59 6.05 1.47
C PHE A 245 -1.12 6.13 0.03
N HIS A 246 -2.40 6.45 -0.13
CA HIS A 246 -3.05 6.51 -1.44
C HIS A 246 -2.43 7.58 -2.36
N GLU A 247 -2.16 8.77 -1.81
CA GLU A 247 -1.50 9.86 -2.54
C GLU A 247 -0.11 9.43 -3.03
N ASP A 248 0.63 8.70 -2.19
CA ASP A 248 1.96 8.20 -2.55
C ASP A 248 1.93 7.26 -3.75
N GLY A 249 0.88 6.42 -3.85
CA GLY A 249 0.66 5.58 -5.02
C GLY A 249 0.41 6.38 -6.29
N VAL A 250 -0.40 7.45 -6.20
CA VAL A 250 -0.68 8.34 -7.33
C VAL A 250 0.57 9.09 -7.76
N VAL A 251 1.28 9.72 -6.83
CA VAL A 251 2.51 10.47 -7.11
C VAL A 251 3.58 9.56 -7.71
N SER A 252 3.77 8.36 -7.16
CA SER A 252 4.72 7.38 -7.71
C SER A 252 4.36 6.96 -9.14
N ALA A 253 3.07 6.82 -9.46
CA ALA A 253 2.62 6.52 -10.82
C ALA A 253 2.86 7.69 -11.77
N LEU A 254 2.64 8.93 -11.32
CA LEU A 254 2.96 10.14 -12.11
C LEU A 254 4.46 10.24 -12.41
N ASN A 255 5.32 9.95 -11.43
CA ASN A 255 6.78 9.88 -11.65
C ASN A 255 7.14 8.81 -12.68
N ALA A 256 6.56 7.61 -12.58
CA ALA A 256 6.80 6.54 -13.55
C ALA A 256 6.35 6.93 -14.97
N LEU A 257 5.22 7.63 -15.10
CA LEU A 257 4.76 8.18 -16.37
C LEU A 257 5.70 9.26 -16.92
N GLU A 258 6.27 10.09 -16.06
CA GLU A 258 7.28 11.07 -16.47
C GLU A 258 8.56 10.38 -16.98
N HIS A 259 9.03 9.35 -16.29
CA HIS A 259 10.17 8.54 -16.75
C HIS A 259 9.87 7.91 -18.11
N PHE A 260 8.67 7.35 -18.30
CA PHE A 260 8.23 6.79 -19.57
C PHE A 260 8.18 7.83 -20.70
N LYS A 261 7.67 9.03 -20.44
CA LYS A 261 7.69 10.12 -21.42
C LYS A 261 9.13 10.45 -21.82
N ARG A 262 10.05 10.62 -20.86
CA ARG A 262 11.46 10.96 -21.15
C ARG A 262 12.15 9.91 -22.01
N THR A 263 11.91 8.62 -21.78
CA THR A 263 12.52 7.52 -22.55
C THR A 263 11.88 7.34 -23.93
N THR A 264 10.57 7.58 -24.06
CA THR A 264 9.84 7.46 -25.34
C THR A 264 9.93 8.69 -26.24
N HIS A 265 10.16 9.90 -25.69
CA HIS A 265 10.34 11.12 -26.50
C HIS A 265 11.58 11.06 -27.41
N HIS A 266 12.51 10.14 -27.17
CA HIS A 266 13.67 9.88 -28.04
C HIS A 266 13.54 8.60 -28.88
N ALA A 267 12.44 7.85 -28.73
CA ALA A 267 12.19 6.66 -29.51
C ALA A 267 11.28 7.03 -30.71
N GLU A 268 11.70 6.69 -31.93
CA GLU A 268 10.77 6.64 -33.06
C GLU A 268 9.65 5.66 -32.70
N LEU A 269 8.49 6.19 -32.29
CA LEU A 269 7.33 5.36 -31.99
C LEU A 269 6.95 4.63 -33.29
N PRO A 270 6.86 3.29 -33.29
CA PRO A 270 6.39 2.58 -34.46
C PRO A 270 5.00 3.10 -34.82
N LEU A 271 4.82 3.45 -36.11
CA LEU A 271 3.56 3.95 -36.63
C LEU A 271 2.41 3.01 -36.21
N PRO A 272 1.28 3.55 -35.72
CA PRO A 272 0.14 2.73 -35.35
C PRO A 272 -0.24 1.86 -36.55
N ARG A 273 -0.30 0.54 -36.34
CA ARG A 273 -0.87 -0.35 -37.34
C ARG A 273 -2.35 -0.01 -37.48
N THR A 274 -2.71 0.62 -38.59
CA THR A 274 -4.11 0.74 -38.99
C THR A 274 -4.60 -0.66 -39.33
N ASP A 275 -5.39 -1.26 -38.44
CA ASP A 275 -6.18 -2.44 -38.77
C ASP A 275 -7.16 -2.05 -39.88
N THR A 276 -6.74 -2.23 -41.13
CA THR A 276 -7.61 -2.22 -42.30
C THR A 276 -8.03 -3.66 -42.57
N ALA A 277 -9.07 -4.09 -41.87
CA ALA A 277 -9.93 -5.22 -42.23
C ALA A 277 -11.25 -5.01 -41.47
N SER A 278 -12.42 -4.77 -42.06
CA SER A 278 -12.87 -5.09 -43.41
C SER A 278 -13.98 -4.13 -43.84
N ALA A 279 -13.89 -3.65 -45.07
CA ALA A 279 -15.07 -3.36 -45.87
C ALA A 279 -15.26 -4.55 -46.81
N VAL A 280 -16.33 -5.34 -46.58
CA VAL A 280 -17.31 -5.85 -47.56
C VAL A 280 -18.58 -6.14 -46.77
#